data_AF-A0A927UVC1-F1
#
_entry.id   AF-A0A927UVC1-F1
#
_cell.length_a   1.000
_cell.length_b   1.000
_cell.length_c   1.000
_cell.angle_alpha   90.00
_cell.angle_beta   90.00
_cell.angle_gamma   90.00
#
_symmetry.space_group_name_H-M   'P 1'
#
loop_
_entity.id
_entity.type
_entity.pdbx_description
1 polymer ?
#
loop_
_entity_poly.entity_id
_entity_poly.type
_entity_poly.pdbx_seq_one_letter_code
_entity_poly.pdbx_strand_id
1 'polypeptide(L)' 'MFYNRTWTNISIEEFIETLDQYIHWYGTKRRKLTLGGLSPLQYREQLGLLA' A
#
# COMPACT_ATOMS: atom_id res chain seq x y z
N MET A 1 -17.83 -2.67 -11.62
CA MET A 1 -17.02 -3.35 -10.59
C MET A 1 -15.56 -2.96 -10.81
N PHE A 2 -14.83 -2.62 -9.75
CA PHE A 2 -13.39 -2.35 -9.80
C PHE A 2 -12.74 -3.15 -8.66
N TYR A 3 -11.73 -3.97 -8.99
CA TYR A 3 -11.11 -4.94 -8.07
C TYR A 3 -12.10 -5.83 -7.29
N ASN A 4 -13.03 -6.46 -8.01
CA ASN A 4 -14.02 -7.38 -7.41
C ASN A 4 -14.89 -6.75 -6.31
N ARG A 5 -14.96 -5.41 -6.25
CA ARG A 5 -15.81 -4.65 -5.34
C ARG A 5 -16.83 -3.84 -6.15
N THR A 6 -18.05 -3.77 -5.61
CA THR A 6 -19.15 -3.01 -6.17
C THR A 6 -19.14 -1.60 -5.59
N TRP A 7 -19.14 -0.60 -6.47
CA TRP A 7 -19.05 0.83 -6.12
C TRP A 7 -20.31 1.61 -6.52
N THR A 8 -21.41 0.91 -6.82
CA THR A 8 -22.63 1.51 -7.37
C THR A 8 -23.35 2.47 -6.43
N ASN A 9 -23.05 2.42 -5.12
CA ASN A 9 -23.66 3.28 -4.09
C ASN A 9 -22.62 4.13 -3.34
N ILE A 10 -21.44 4.32 -3.92
CA ILE A 10 -20.35 5.11 -3.32
C ILE A 10 -20.19 6.38 -4.14
N SER A 11 -20.17 7.54 -3.48
CA SER A 11 -19.93 8.81 -4.16
C SER A 11 -18.50 8.89 -4.71
N ILE A 12 -18.24 9.84 -5.60
CA ILE A 12 -16.88 10.04 -6.13
C ILE A 12 -15.94 10.45 -5.00
N GLU A 13 -16.41 11.26 -4.06
CA GLU A 13 -15.65 11.72 -2.90
C GLU A 13 -15.29 10.54 -1.97
N GLU A 14 -16.27 9.71 -1.61
CA GLU A 14 -16.04 8.51 -0.79
C GLU A 14 -15.09 7.52 -1.48
N PHE A 15 -15.16 7.41 -2.81
CA PHE A 15 -14.23 6.60 -3.59
C PHE A 15 -12.81 7.15 -3.50
N ILE A 16 -12.62 8.46 -3.67
CA ILE A 16 -11.31 9.12 -3.58
C ILE A 16 -10.70 8.92 -2.19
N GLU A 17 -11.47 9.15 -1.12
CA GLU A 17 -10.99 8.95 0.25
C GLU A 17 -10.60 7.49 0.52
N THR A 18 -11.41 6.54 0.06
CA THR A 18 -11.12 5.11 0.21
C THR A 18 -9.85 4.71 -0.55
N LEU A 19 -9.65 5.26 -1.75
CA LEU A 19 -8.47 5.01 -2.56
C LEU A 19 -7.21 5.61 -1.92
N ASP A 20 -7.29 6.82 -1.40
CA ASP A 20 -6.20 7.50 -0.72
C ASP A 20 -5.74 6.72 0.52
N GLN A 21 -6.69 6.30 1.36
CA GLN A 21 -6.42 5.43 2.52
C GLN A 21 -5.76 4.11 2.11
N TYR A 22 -6.23 3.49 1.01
CA TYR A 22 -5.63 2.26 0.51
C TYR A 22 -4.20 2.47 0.03
N ILE A 23 -3.90 3.56 -0.69
CA ILE A 23 -2.54 3.90 -1.14
C ILE A 23 -1.63 4.13 0.06
N HIS A 24 -2.08 4.88 1.06
CA HIS A 24 -1.33 5.09 2.30
C HIS A 24 -1.06 3.77 3.04
N TRP A 25 -2.07 2.90 3.17
CA TRP A 25 -1.90 1.58 3.78
C TRP A 25 -0.92 0.70 2.99
N TYR A 26 -1.04 0.65 1.66
CA TYR A 26 -0.14 -0.12 0.79
C TYR A 26 1.31 0.39 0.94
N GLY A 27 1.48 1.71 0.88
CA GLY A 27 2.78 2.35 0.99
C GLY A 27 3.45 2.19 2.35
N THR A 28 2.68 2.08 3.44
CA THR A 28 3.23 2.07 4.81
C THR A 28 3.18 0.71 5.49
N LYS A 29 2.05 0.01 5.43
CA LYS A 29 1.81 -1.27 6.10
C LYS A 29 2.22 -2.44 5.22
N ARG A 30 1.82 -2.45 3.94
CA ARG A 30 2.15 -3.55 3.02
C ARG A 30 3.61 -3.56 2.61
N ARG A 31 4.28 -2.39 2.54
CA ARG A 31 5.74 -2.31 2.32
C ARG A 31 6.47 -3.25 3.28
N LYS A 32 6.13 -3.26 4.58
CA LYS A 32 6.75 -4.17 5.56
C LYS A 32 6.54 -5.66 5.25
N LEU A 33 5.40 -6.05 4.67
CA LEU A 33 5.12 -7.44 4.28
C LEU A 33 5.88 -7.85 3.01
N THR A 34 5.95 -6.97 2.00
CA THR A 34 6.71 -7.25 0.76
C THR A 34 8.22 -7.33 0.99
N LEU A 35 8.73 -6.69 2.03
CA LEU A 35 10.13 -6.80 2.43
C LEU A 35 10.38 -8.03 3.30
N GLY A 36 9.47 -9.00 3.37
CA GLY A 36 9.63 -10.21 4.20
C GLY A 36 9.58 -9.94 5.71
N GLY A 37 8.90 -8.87 6.14
CA GLY A 37 8.90 -8.42 7.54
C GLY A 37 10.03 -7.45 7.89
N LEU A 38 10.93 -7.15 6.94
CA LEU A 38 12.05 -6.23 7.14
C LEU A 38 11.59 -4.77 7.11
N SER A 39 12.26 -3.94 7.91
CA SER A 39 12.17 -2.49 7.75
C SER A 39 12.79 -2.05 6.41
N PRO A 40 12.43 -0.86 5.89
CA PRO A 40 13.03 -0.34 4.66
C PRO A 40 14.57 -0.26 4.69
N LEU A 41 15.16 -0.06 5.86
CA LEU A 41 16.62 -0.04 6.04
C LEU A 41 17.21 -1.45 5.91
N GLN A 42 16.66 -2.42 6.66
CA GLN A 42 17.09 -3.82 6.62
C GLN A 42 16.94 -4.43 5.22
N TYR A 43 15.89 -4.06 4.48
CA TYR A 43 15.73 -4.51 3.11
C TYR A 43 16.77 -3.90 2.16
N ARG A 44 17.14 -2.62 2.37
CA ARG A 44 18.22 -1.99 1.60
C ARG A 44 19.59 -2.59 1.91
N GLU A 45 19.84 -2.93 3.17
CA GLU A 45 21.03 -3.67 3.60
C GLU A 45 21.10 -5.04 2.91
N GLN A 46 20.00 -5.80 2.92
CA GLN A 46 19.92 -7.09 2.23
C GLN A 46 20.17 -6.97 0.71
N LEU A 47 19.73 -5.87 0.10
CA LEU A 47 19.96 -5.60 -1.32
C LEU A 47 21.37 -5.07 -1.63
N GLY A 48 22.23 -4.84 -0.63
CA GLY A 48 23.55 -4.23 -0.83
C GLY A 48 23.47 -2.79 -1.35
N LEU A 49 22.36 -2.09 -1.08
CA LEU A 49 22.10 -0.72 -1.51
C LEU A 49 22.45 0.32 -0.44
N LEU A 50 22.98 -0.12 0.70
CA LEU A 50 23.62 0.75 1.68
C LEU A 50 25.10 0.84 1.32
N ALA A 51 25.54 2.05 0.97
CA ALA A 51 26.95 2.38 0.73
C ALA A 51 27.71 2.55 2.04
#